data_AF-A0A970USR2-F1
#
_entry.id   AF-A0A970USR2-F1
#
_cell.length_a   1.000
_cell.length_b   1.000
_cell.length_c   1.000
_cell.angle_alpha   90.00
_cell.angle_beta   90.00
_cell.angle_gamma   90.00
#
_symmetry.space_group_name_H-M   'P 1'
#
loop_
_entity.id
_entity.type
_entity.pdbx_description
1 polymer ?
#
loop_
_entity_poly.entity_id
_entity_poly.type
_entity_poly.pdbx_seq_one_letter_code
_entity_poly.pdbx_strand_id
1 'polypeptide(L)'
;MKRFCLALDLHDDPEKIRQYRHYHTKEGIWPEIPQGMREVGILDMEIYLLGTRLFMILEVPDGWDFDQEMSRLGRLERQPEWEAFVWQYQVPVPWAKPGEKWVLMEKIFDLDRDF
;
A
#
# COMPACT_ATOMS: atom_id res chain seq x y z
N MET A 1 -15.83 2.43 -10.45
CA MET A 1 -14.62 1.98 -9.73
C MET A 1 -13.94 3.21 -9.15
N LYS A 2 -13.35 3.08 -7.97
CA LYS A 2 -12.65 4.17 -7.28
C LYS A 2 -11.18 3.79 -7.14
N ARG A 3 -10.30 4.78 -7.33
CA ARG A 3 -8.86 4.64 -7.19
C ARG A 3 -8.37 5.39 -5.96
N PHE A 4 -7.52 4.76 -5.16
CA PHE A 4 -6.80 5.41 -4.07
C PHE A 4 -5.30 5.37 -4.36
N CYS A 5 -4.65 6.49 -4.04
CA CYS A 5 -3.25 6.76 -4.32
C CYS A 5 -2.57 7.05 -2.99
N LEU A 6 -1.55 6.27 -2.62
CA LEU A 6 -0.89 6.38 -1.32
C LEU A 6 0.62 6.47 -1.46
N ALA A 7 1.27 7.22 -0.57
CA ALA A 7 2.71 7.34 -0.50
C ALA A 7 3.25 6.79 0.83
N LEU A 8 4.42 6.16 0.75
CA LEU A 8 5.24 5.73 1.89
C LEU A 8 6.71 5.82 1.45
N ASP A 9 7.66 5.92 2.38
CA ASP A 9 9.07 5.84 2.03
C ASP A 9 9.70 4.54 2.53
N LEU A 10 10.79 4.14 1.89
CA LEU A 10 11.73 3.15 2.39
C LEU A 10 12.85 3.85 3.15
N HIS A 11 13.49 3.11 4.05
CA HIS A 11 14.82 3.49 4.50
C HIS A 11 15.75 3.64 3.29
N ASP A 12 16.56 4.71 3.28
CA ASP A 12 17.60 4.91 2.27
C ASP A 12 18.80 3.98 2.51
N ASP A 13 18.55 2.69 2.32
CA ASP A 13 19.49 1.60 2.47
C ASP A 13 19.32 0.63 1.29
N PRO A 14 20.35 0.47 0.43
CA PRO A 14 20.26 -0.39 -0.74
C PRO A 14 19.92 -1.85 -0.43
N GLU A 15 20.32 -2.39 0.73
CA GLU A 15 19.96 -3.75 1.14
C GLU A 15 18.48 -3.85 1.48
N LYS A 16 17.97 -2.91 2.28
CA LYS A 16 16.55 -2.87 2.65
C LYS A 16 15.65 -2.69 1.43
N ILE A 17 16.06 -1.86 0.47
CA ILE A 17 15.32 -1.69 -0.79
C ILE A 17 15.30 -2.98 -1.61
N ARG A 18 16.43 -3.69 -1.70
CA ARG A 18 16.48 -4.99 -2.39
C ARG A 18 15.60 -6.04 -1.72
N GLN A 19 15.64 -6.12 -0.39
CA GLN A 19 14.81 -7.04 0.39
C GLN A 19 13.33 -6.73 0.23
N TYR A 20 12.95 -5.45 0.34
CA TYR A 20 11.56 -5.02 0.13
C TYR A 20 11.04 -5.44 -1.25
N ARG A 21 11.84 -5.23 -2.31
CA ARG A 21 11.51 -5.69 -3.67
C ARG A 21 11.34 -7.20 -3.74
N HIS A 22 12.25 -7.96 -3.14
CA HIS A 22 12.17 -9.43 -3.10
C HIS A 22 10.88 -9.92 -2.44
N TYR A 23 10.51 -9.34 -1.30
CA TYR A 23 9.28 -9.70 -0.60
C TYR A 23 8.01 -9.31 -1.36
N HIS A 24 8.09 -8.45 -2.37
CA HIS A 24 6.99 -8.14 -3.28
C HIS A 24 7.07 -8.88 -4.62
N THR A 25 7.88 -9.95 -4.73
CA THR A 25 7.82 -10.90 -5.87
C THR A 25 6.95 -12.10 -5.53
N LYS A 26 6.63 -12.92 -6.54
CA LYS A 26 5.84 -14.15 -6.38
C LYS A 26 6.48 -15.15 -5.43
N GLU A 27 7.81 -15.18 -5.35
CA GLU A 27 8.58 -16.09 -4.50
C GLU A 27 8.69 -15.58 -3.07
N GLY A 28 8.73 -14.27 -2.87
CA GLY A 28 8.92 -13.66 -1.55
C GLY A 28 7.62 -13.33 -0.82
N ILE A 29 6.55 -13.02 -1.55
CA ILE A 29 5.27 -12.61 -0.94
C ILE A 29 4.56 -13.79 -0.27
N TRP A 30 3.99 -13.55 0.90
CA TRP A 30 3.17 -14.55 1.58
C TRP A 30 1.80 -14.66 0.89
N PRO A 31 1.31 -15.86 0.54
CA PRO A 31 0.06 -16.03 -0.22
C PRO A 31 -1.19 -15.39 0.41
N GLU A 32 -1.23 -15.30 1.73
CA GLU A 32 -2.34 -14.75 2.52
C GLU A 32 -2.52 -13.24 2.28
N ILE A 33 -1.45 -12.55 1.87
CA ILE A 33 -1.45 -11.11 1.66
C ILE A 33 -2.28 -10.70 0.45
N PRO A 34 -2.01 -11.19 -0.77
CA PRO A 34 -2.88 -10.92 -1.91
C PRO A 34 -4.27 -11.56 -1.73
N GLN A 35 -4.39 -12.70 -1.04
CA GLN A 35 -5.70 -13.28 -0.75
C GLN A 35 -6.56 -12.36 0.11
N GLY A 36 -6.01 -11.82 1.19
CA GLY A 36 -6.71 -10.86 2.05
C GLY A 36 -7.07 -9.58 1.31
N MET A 37 -6.20 -9.07 0.42
CA MET A 37 -6.51 -7.92 -0.44
C MET A 37 -7.75 -8.19 -1.31
N ARG A 38 -7.82 -9.38 -1.94
CA ARG A 38 -8.99 -9.79 -2.73
C ARG A 38 -10.23 -9.97 -1.85
N GLU A 39 -10.08 -10.51 -0.66
CA GLU A 39 -11.18 -10.71 0.29
C GLU A 39 -11.83 -9.40 0.71
N VAL A 40 -11.04 -8.34 0.92
CA VAL A 40 -11.56 -6.99 1.19
C VAL A 40 -12.05 -6.26 -0.05
N GLY A 41 -12.04 -6.88 -1.23
CA GLY A 41 -12.60 -6.31 -2.44
C GLY A 41 -11.66 -5.40 -3.23
N ILE A 42 -10.34 -5.46 -2.99
CA ILE A 42 -9.36 -4.80 -3.86
C ILE A 42 -9.32 -5.54 -5.20
N LEU A 43 -9.62 -4.80 -6.27
CA LEU A 43 -9.71 -5.31 -7.64
C LEU A 43 -8.33 -5.31 -8.32
N ASP A 44 -7.54 -4.29 -8.04
CA ASP A 44 -6.18 -4.16 -8.51
C ASP A 44 -5.33 -3.39 -7.51
N MET A 45 -4.03 -3.70 -7.45
CA MET A 45 -3.06 -3.00 -6.63
C MET A 45 -1.68 -3.04 -7.25
N GLU A 46 -1.05 -1.87 -7.35
CA GLU A 46 0.31 -1.70 -7.83
C GLU A 46 1.12 -0.85 -6.86
N ILE A 47 2.43 -1.13 -6.77
CA ILE A 47 3.38 -0.33 -6.01
C ILE A 47 4.53 0.07 -6.92
N TYR A 48 4.73 1.36 -7.07
CA TYR A 48 5.82 1.98 -7.82
C TYR A 48 6.88 2.50 -6.85
N LEU A 49 8.15 2.53 -7.27
CA LEU A 49 9.26 3.01 -6.44
C LEU A 49 10.12 4.03 -7.19
N LEU A 50 10.26 5.24 -6.63
CA LEU A 50 11.12 6.32 -7.10
C LEU A 50 12.11 6.73 -5.99
N GLY A 51 13.39 6.43 -6.15
CA GLY A 51 14.36 6.58 -5.06
C GLY A 51 13.96 5.69 -3.89
N THR A 52 13.61 6.29 -2.75
CA THR A 52 13.01 5.60 -1.59
C THR A 52 11.49 5.68 -1.55
N ARG A 53 10.85 6.54 -2.37
CA ARG A 53 9.41 6.76 -2.32
C ARG A 53 8.64 5.63 -2.98
N LEU A 54 7.81 4.97 -2.21
CA LEU A 54 6.77 4.07 -2.66
C LEU A 54 5.51 4.85 -3.00
N PHE A 55 4.89 4.49 -4.12
CA PHE A 55 3.60 4.98 -4.56
C PHE A 55 2.69 3.78 -4.81
N MET A 56 1.70 3.57 -3.94
CA MET A 56 0.71 2.52 -4.07
C MET A 56 -0.55 3.07 -4.74
N ILE A 57 -1.04 2.37 -5.75
CA ILE A 57 -2.35 2.59 -6.34
C ILE A 57 -3.18 1.35 -6.07
N LEU A 58 -4.42 1.54 -5.61
CA LEU A 58 -5.40 0.45 -5.53
C LEU A 58 -6.72 0.86 -6.18
N GLU A 59 -7.33 -0.10 -6.87
CA GLU A 59 -8.66 0.01 -7.47
C GLU A 59 -9.66 -0.84 -6.71
N VAL A 60 -10.82 -0.26 -6.40
CA VAL A 60 -11.89 -0.90 -5.66
C VAL A 60 -13.26 -0.60 -6.29
N PRO A 61 -14.31 -1.35 -5.94
CA PRO A 61 -15.68 -1.04 -6.35
C PRO A 61 -16.14 0.35 -5.89
N ASP A 62 -17.17 0.89 -6.56
CA ASP A 62 -17.82 2.10 -6.06
C ASP A 62 -18.54 1.82 -4.73
N GLY A 63 -18.57 2.80 -3.83
CA GLY A 63 -19.14 2.64 -2.49
C GLY A 63 -18.26 1.86 -1.51
N TRP A 64 -17.05 1.46 -1.91
CA TRP A 64 -16.07 0.85 -1.01
C TRP A 64 -15.57 1.86 0.03
N ASP A 65 -15.71 1.53 1.30
CA ASP A 65 -15.27 2.35 2.43
C ASP A 65 -13.80 2.07 2.73
N PHE A 66 -12.97 3.10 2.54
CA PHE A 66 -11.52 2.95 2.65
C PHE A 66 -11.08 2.58 4.06
N ASP A 67 -11.54 3.32 5.07
CA ASP A 67 -11.08 3.15 6.45
C ASP A 67 -11.59 1.83 7.02
N GLN A 68 -12.85 1.49 6.74
CA GLN A 68 -13.46 0.25 7.20
C GLN A 68 -12.74 -0.98 6.64
N GLU A 69 -12.55 -1.03 5.31
CA GLU A 69 -12.04 -2.24 4.66
C GLU A 69 -10.52 -2.38 4.81
N MET A 70 -9.76 -1.27 4.84
CA MET A 70 -8.33 -1.34 5.20
C MET A 70 -8.13 -1.74 6.66
N SER A 71 -8.99 -1.27 7.57
CA SER A 71 -8.98 -1.74 8.96
C SER A 71 -9.36 -3.22 9.08
N ARG A 72 -10.23 -3.73 8.20
CA ARG A 72 -10.57 -5.16 8.15
C ARG A 72 -9.39 -5.96 7.61
N LEU A 73 -8.77 -5.51 6.51
CA LEU A 73 -7.59 -6.11 5.91
C LEU A 73 -6.49 -6.32 6.94
N GLY A 74 -6.16 -5.29 7.72
CA GLY A 74 -5.12 -5.34 8.74
C GLY A 74 -5.39 -6.31 9.91
N ARG A 75 -6.53 -7.01 9.92
CA ARG A 75 -6.88 -8.04 10.91
C ARG A 75 -7.06 -9.44 10.31
N LEU A 76 -6.98 -9.57 8.99
CA LEU A 76 -7.05 -10.86 8.32
C LEU A 76 -5.79 -11.68 8.61
N GLU A 77 -5.87 -12.97 8.31
CA GLU A 77 -4.79 -13.93 8.54
C GLU A 77 -3.45 -13.42 8.00
N ARG A 78 -2.43 -13.40 8.87
CA ARG A 78 -1.05 -13.00 8.59
C ARG A 78 -0.82 -11.56 8.14
N GLN A 79 -1.86 -10.75 7.96
CA GLN A 79 -1.74 -9.34 7.60
C GLN A 79 -1.04 -8.51 8.69
N PRO A 80 -1.37 -8.64 9.99
CA PRO A 80 -0.61 -7.96 11.05
C PRO A 80 0.87 -8.33 11.07
N GLU A 81 1.19 -9.61 10.89
CA GLU A 81 2.56 -10.14 10.94
C GLU A 81 3.37 -9.68 9.72
N TRP A 82 2.75 -9.71 8.54
CA TRP A 82 3.34 -9.17 7.33
C TRP A 82 3.61 -7.69 7.46
N GLU A 83 2.63 -6.93 7.95
CA GLU A 83 2.74 -5.50 8.15
C GLU A 83 3.88 -5.14 9.11
N ALA A 84 3.99 -5.84 10.23
CA ALA A 84 5.09 -5.67 11.19
C ALA A 84 6.45 -6.05 10.58
N PHE A 85 6.49 -7.08 9.74
CA PHE A 85 7.69 -7.54 9.05
C PHE A 85 8.17 -6.53 8.00
N VAL A 86 7.31 -6.13 7.06
CA VAL A 86 7.70 -5.20 5.99
C VAL A 86 7.97 -3.80 6.51
N TRP A 87 7.43 -3.45 7.69
CA TRP A 87 7.71 -2.19 8.36
C TRP A 87 9.20 -1.98 8.66
N GLN A 88 9.99 -3.04 8.81
CA GLN A 88 11.44 -2.95 9.05
C GLN A 88 12.20 -2.28 7.89
N TYR A 89 11.60 -2.25 6.70
CA TYR A 89 12.16 -1.64 5.49
C TYR A 89 11.60 -0.24 5.22
N GLN A 90 10.50 0.12 5.86
CA GLN A 90 9.70 1.30 5.56
C GLN A 90 9.89 2.41 6.61
N VAL A 91 9.63 3.64 6.20
CA VAL A 91 9.56 4.81 7.07
C VAL A 91 8.42 5.73 6.64
N PRO A 92 7.79 6.47 7.56
CA PRO A 92 6.77 7.45 7.17
C PRO A 92 7.35 8.48 6.20
N VAL A 93 6.52 8.94 5.26
CA VAL A 93 6.88 10.12 4.45
C VAL A 93 7.06 11.35 5.34
N PRO A 94 7.85 12.36 4.94
CA PRO A 94 8.10 13.56 5.76
C PRO A 94 6.84 14.35 6.17
N TRP A 95 5.73 14.17 5.44
CA TRP A 95 4.45 14.85 5.69
C TRP A 95 3.44 14.01 6.47
N ALA A 96 3.79 12.78 6.84
CA ALA A 96 2.90 11.89 7.60
C ALA A 96 2.60 12.47 8.98
N LYS A 97 1.34 12.34 9.42
CA LYS A 97 0.97 12.66 10.80
C LYS A 97 1.62 11.64 11.76
N PRO A 98 1.77 11.97 13.05
CA PRO A 98 2.27 11.01 14.03
C PRO A 98 1.45 9.72 14.03
N GLY A 99 2.12 8.58 13.78
CA GLY A 99 1.49 7.26 13.71
C GLY A 99 0.86 6.91 12.37
N GLU A 100 0.90 7.80 11.38
CA GLU A 100 0.44 7.53 10.02
C GLU A 100 1.54 6.82 9.21
N LYS A 101 1.15 5.82 8.43
CA LYS A 101 2.07 5.02 7.62
C LYS A 101 1.90 5.34 6.13
N TRP A 102 0.98 4.65 5.47
CA TRP A 102 0.60 4.94 4.09
C TRP A 102 -0.28 6.20 4.10
N VAL A 103 0.19 7.26 3.45
CA VAL A 103 -0.51 8.56 3.42
C VAL A 103 -1.31 8.65 2.13
N LEU A 104 -2.61 8.91 2.24
CA LEU A 104 -3.47 9.18 1.08
C LEU A 104 -3.04 10.48 0.39
N MET A 105 -2.87 10.40 -0.93
CA MET A 105 -2.53 11.54 -1.77
C MET A 105 -3.79 12.27 -2.25
N GLU A 106 -3.71 13.59 -2.33
CA GLU A 106 -4.76 14.42 -2.91
C GLU A 106 -4.75 14.29 -4.44
N LYS A 107 -5.89 13.86 -5.00
CA LYS A 107 -6.10 13.92 -6.45
C LYS A 107 -6.48 15.36 -6.82
N ILE A 108 -5.61 16.02 -7.57
CA ILE A 108 -5.77 17.43 -7.98
C ILE A 108 -6.28 17.60 -9.43
N PHE A 109 -6.38 16.50 -10.18
CA PHE A 109 -6.77 16.52 -11.59
C PHE A 109 -7.34 15.16 -12.03
N ASP A 110 -8.38 15.18 -12.84
CA ASP A 110 -9.05 14.03 -13.44
C ASP A 110 -9.55 14.39 -14.85
N LEU A 111 -8.86 13.88 -15.89
CA LEU A 111 -9.12 14.29 -17.28
C LEU A 111 -10.57 14.09 -17.72
N ASP A 112 -11.19 12.97 -17.35
CA ASP A 112 -12.54 12.60 -17.80
C ASP A 112 -13.67 13.24 -16.96
N ARG A 113 -13.35 13.75 -15.77
CA ARG A 113 -14.33 14.40 -14.88
C ARG A 113 -14.25 15.91 -14.95
N ASP A 114 -13.06 16.44 -15.15
CA ASP A 114 -12.81 17.88 -15.20
C ASP A 114 -13.03 18.45 -16.61
N PHE A 115 -13.15 17.58 -17.64
CA PHE A 115 -13.42 17.92 -19.04
C PHE A 115 -14.36 16.90 -19.70
#